data_AF-A0A9D5EGB0-F1
#
_entry.id   AF-A0A9D5EGB0-F1
#
_cell.length_a   1.000
_cell.length_b   1.000
_cell.length_c   1.000
_cell.angle_alpha   90.00
_cell.angle_beta   90.00
_cell.angle_gamma   90.00
#
_symmetry.space_group_name_H-M   'P 1'
#
loop_
_entity.id
_entity.type
_entity.pdbx_description
1 polymer ?
#
loop_
_entity_poly.entity_id
_entity_poly.type
_entity_poly.pdbx_seq_one_letter_code
_entity_poly.pdbx_strand_id
1 'polypeptide(L)'
;MEQLSLTLSVVTKATFVHRFPNAADGEAVVVANQGAAFPLSGRARRLDVVLRLRLAPITTGGAGEMTARLTSYVYQLSAAGGAEILAYHWHPGSAEARPHLHISAAAGSVLPELQRAHLPTGKVELAEFIRLLVRDFGVRPLRKDWRRVLGVSAQP
;
A
#
# COMPACT_ATOMS: atom_id res chain seq x y z
N MET A 1 -10.26 -8.88 2.52
CA MET A 1 -9.05 -8.75 3.36
C MET A 1 -7.92 -9.67 2.93
N GLU A 2 -8.22 -10.93 2.62
CA GLU A 2 -7.24 -11.90 2.11
C GLU A 2 -6.38 -11.35 0.96
N GLN A 3 -7.00 -10.70 -0.03
CA GLN A 3 -6.27 -10.11 -1.17
C GLN A 3 -5.27 -9.02 -0.78
N LEU A 4 -5.58 -8.20 0.25
CA LEU A 4 -4.65 -7.18 0.75
C LEU A 4 -3.44 -7.88 1.39
N SER A 5 -3.68 -8.86 2.26
CA SER A 5 -2.62 -9.67 2.88
C SER A 5 -1.76 -10.39 1.83
N LEU A 6 -2.40 -10.93 0.80
CA LEU A 6 -1.73 -11.58 -0.32
C LEU A 6 -0.82 -10.59 -1.07
N THR A 7 -1.27 -9.36 -1.27
CA THR A 7 -0.52 -8.28 -1.92
C THR A 7 0.70 -7.86 -1.10
N LEU A 8 0.54 -7.59 0.20
CA LEU A 8 1.68 -7.20 1.05
C LEU A 8 2.72 -8.30 1.22
N SER A 9 2.27 -9.55 1.30
CA SER A 9 3.18 -10.69 1.45
C SER A 9 4.13 -10.90 0.27
N VAL A 10 3.97 -10.14 -0.83
CA VAL A 10 4.97 -10.02 -1.89
C VAL A 10 6.29 -9.46 -1.37
N VAL A 11 6.28 -8.49 -0.45
CA VAL A 11 7.50 -7.75 -0.05
C VAL A 11 7.78 -7.79 1.44
N THR A 12 6.89 -8.35 2.25
CA THR A 12 7.05 -8.46 3.70
C THR A 12 6.46 -9.75 4.26
N LYS A 13 6.91 -10.18 5.44
CA LYS A 13 6.23 -11.22 6.22
C LYS A 13 5.18 -10.64 7.18
N ALA A 14 5.07 -9.32 7.26
CA ALA A 14 4.14 -8.65 8.15
C ALA A 14 2.68 -8.90 7.73
N THR A 15 1.81 -8.99 8.72
CA THR A 15 0.36 -9.15 8.55
C THR A 15 -0.35 -7.82 8.80
N PHE A 16 -1.58 -7.71 8.29
CA PHE A 16 -2.47 -6.61 8.67
C PHE A 16 -2.94 -6.79 10.11
N VAL A 17 -2.98 -5.68 10.84
CA VAL A 17 -3.73 -5.62 12.09
C VAL A 17 -4.93 -4.73 11.87
N HIS A 18 -6.10 -5.32 12.07
CA HIS A 18 -7.37 -4.65 11.98
C HIS A 18 -7.59 -3.80 13.22
N ARG A 19 -7.88 -2.52 13.04
CA ARG A 19 -8.52 -1.70 14.07
C ARG A 19 -9.86 -1.24 13.52
N PHE A 20 -10.95 -1.64 14.16
CA PHE A 20 -12.26 -1.05 13.90
C PHE A 20 -12.38 0.22 14.76
N PRO A 21 -12.38 1.44 14.21
CA PRO A 21 -12.92 2.56 14.93
C PRO A 21 -14.45 2.59 14.72
N ASN A 22 -15.19 2.61 15.81
CA ASN A 22 -16.63 2.87 15.92
C ASN A 22 -17.57 2.21 14.88
N ALA A 23 -18.33 1.22 15.36
CA ALA A 23 -19.45 0.61 14.63
C ALA A 23 -20.53 1.60 14.15
N ALA A 24 -20.53 2.84 14.64
CA ALA A 24 -21.53 3.87 14.32
C ALA A 24 -21.51 4.30 12.84
N ASP A 25 -20.35 4.34 12.18
CA ASP A 25 -20.22 4.91 10.81
C ASP A 25 -19.84 3.88 9.73
N GLY A 26 -19.67 2.60 10.13
CA GLY A 26 -19.29 1.52 9.21
C GLY A 26 -17.89 1.68 8.60
N GLU A 27 -17.01 2.52 9.16
CA GLU A 27 -15.63 2.67 8.71
C GLU A 27 -14.69 1.74 9.49
N ALA A 28 -13.76 1.11 8.78
CA ALA A 28 -12.69 0.28 9.32
C ALA A 28 -11.34 0.86 8.89
N VAL A 29 -10.41 0.97 9.83
CA VAL A 29 -9.04 1.40 9.54
C VAL A 29 -8.14 0.17 9.54
N VAL A 30 -7.55 -0.09 8.38
CA VAL A 30 -6.65 -1.22 8.18
C VAL A 30 -5.23 -0.68 8.15
N VAL A 31 -4.47 -1.00 9.20
CA VAL A 31 -3.08 -0.59 9.31
C VAL A 31 -2.20 -1.83 9.17
N ALA A 32 -1.22 -1.78 8.27
CA ALA A 32 -0.24 -2.84 8.20
C ALA A 32 0.65 -2.83 9.44
N ASN A 33 1.01 -4.01 9.95
CA ASN A 33 2.05 -4.17 10.98
C ASN A 33 1.86 -3.30 12.24
N GLN A 34 0.63 -3.17 12.75
CA GLN A 34 0.30 -2.36 13.94
C GLN A 34 0.70 -0.87 13.83
N GLY A 35 0.91 -0.35 12.62
CA GLY A 35 1.36 1.03 12.40
C GLY A 35 2.87 1.22 12.43
N ALA A 36 3.65 0.13 12.52
CA ALA A 36 5.10 0.18 12.40
C ALA A 36 5.56 -0.10 10.96
N ALA A 37 6.46 0.73 10.45
CA ALA A 37 7.13 0.50 9.17
C ALA A 37 7.85 -0.85 9.18
N PHE A 38 7.71 -1.67 8.14
CA PHE A 38 8.39 -2.96 8.04
C PHE A 38 9.58 -2.92 7.09
N PRO A 39 10.68 -3.65 7.37
CA PRO A 39 11.83 -3.70 6.48
C PRO A 39 11.46 -4.39 5.16
N LEU A 40 11.97 -3.84 4.07
CA LEU A 40 11.80 -4.41 2.73
C LEU A 40 12.96 -5.35 2.40
N SER A 41 12.67 -6.44 1.71
CA SER A 41 13.66 -7.41 1.28
C SER A 41 14.60 -6.85 0.21
N GLY A 42 15.91 -7.06 0.40
CA GLY A 42 16.95 -6.74 -0.58
C GLY A 42 17.48 -5.30 -0.54
N ARG A 43 16.93 -4.41 0.32
CA ARG A 43 17.38 -3.03 0.49
C ARG A 43 17.19 -2.58 1.95
N ALA A 44 18.02 -1.68 2.46
CA ALA A 44 17.81 -1.03 3.75
C ALA A 44 16.72 0.06 3.64
N ARG A 45 15.47 -0.36 3.41
CA ARG A 45 14.29 0.50 3.24
C ARG A 45 13.13 -0.05 4.05
N ARG A 46 12.14 0.81 4.31
CA ARG A 46 10.95 0.46 5.07
C ARG A 46 9.69 0.85 4.32
N LEU A 47 8.61 0.12 4.57
CA LEU A 47 7.30 0.37 4.00
C LEU A 47 6.27 0.58 5.11
N ASP A 48 5.51 1.65 4.99
CA ASP A 48 4.32 1.95 5.78
C ASP A 48 3.09 1.89 4.86
N VAL A 49 2.04 1.21 5.33
CA VAL A 49 0.77 1.09 4.60
C VAL A 49 -0.39 1.32 5.57
N VAL A 50 -1.17 2.35 5.28
CA VAL A 50 -2.40 2.69 5.98
C VAL A 50 -3.54 2.75 4.97
N LEU A 51 -4.61 2.01 5.25
CA LEU A 51 -5.81 1.97 4.44
C LEU A 51 -7.00 2.36 5.32
N ARG A 52 -7.92 3.15 4.77
CA ARG A 52 -9.27 3.34 5.34
C ARG A 52 -10.28 2.72 4.41
N LEU A 53 -11.11 1.85 4.95
CA LEU A 53 -12.12 1.09 4.23
C LEU A 53 -13.48 1.37 4.85
N ARG A 54 -14.50 1.67 4.05
CA ARG A 54 -15.89 1.58 4.48
C ARG A 54 -16.39 0.17 4.25
N LEU A 55 -16.93 -0.47 5.28
CA LEU A 55 -17.51 -1.81 5.21
C LEU A 55 -19.03 -1.70 5.10
N ALA A 56 -19.64 -2.47 4.21
CA ALA A 56 -21.10 -2.51 4.07
C ALA A 56 -21.57 -3.96 3.81
N PRO A 57 -22.68 -4.42 4.42
CA PRO A 57 -23.23 -5.74 4.17
C PRO A 57 -23.56 -5.97 2.69
N ILE A 58 -23.32 -7.17 2.18
CA ILE A 58 -23.79 -7.59 0.86
C ILE A 58 -25.26 -8.01 1.01
N THR A 59 -26.18 -7.22 0.46
CA THR A 59 -27.63 -7.50 0.53
C THR A 59 -28.08 -8.67 -0.33
N THR A 60 -27.23 -9.19 -1.20
CA THR A 60 -27.50 -10.30 -2.14
C THR A 60 -26.69 -11.58 -1.87
N GLY A 61 -25.82 -11.56 -0.85
CA GLY A 61 -25.02 -12.71 -0.42
C GLY A 61 -25.61 -13.34 0.84
N GLY A 62 -25.20 -14.57 1.16
CA GLY A 62 -25.60 -15.23 2.42
C GLY A 62 -25.29 -14.36 3.64
N ALA A 63 -26.04 -14.57 4.74
CA ALA A 63 -25.87 -13.81 5.97
C ALA A 63 -24.39 -13.83 6.44
N GLY A 64 -23.76 -12.64 6.50
CA GLY A 64 -22.39 -12.45 6.99
C GLY A 64 -21.36 -11.93 5.98
N GLU A 65 -21.69 -11.81 4.70
CA GLU A 65 -20.76 -11.24 3.71
C GLU A 65 -20.74 -9.71 3.74
N MET A 66 -19.54 -9.12 3.74
CA MET A 66 -19.31 -7.67 3.77
C MET A 66 -18.52 -7.24 2.54
N THR A 67 -18.96 -6.16 1.87
CA THR A 67 -18.12 -5.41 0.93
C THR A 67 -17.20 -4.46 1.68
N ALA A 68 -16.04 -4.18 1.09
CA ALA A 68 -15.13 -3.15 1.54
C ALA A 68 -14.86 -2.16 0.41
N ARG A 69 -15.04 -0.87 0.66
CA ARG A 69 -14.74 0.22 -0.27
C ARG A 69 -13.59 1.05 0.28
N LEU A 70 -12.52 1.21 -0.49
CA LEU A 70 -11.41 2.10 -0.14
C LEU A 70 -11.91 3.56 -0.07
N THR A 71 -11.78 4.20 1.09
CA THR A 71 -12.15 5.60 1.34
C THR A 71 -10.93 6.51 1.44
N SER A 72 -9.77 5.96 1.83
CA SER A 72 -8.51 6.70 1.88
C SER A 72 -7.31 5.74 1.88
N TYR A 73 -6.12 6.22 1.52
CA TYR A 73 -4.87 5.47 1.68
C TYR A 73 -3.65 6.36 1.96
N VAL A 74 -2.67 5.79 2.66
CA VAL A 74 -1.27 6.25 2.74
C VAL A 74 -0.40 5.06 2.39
N TYR A 75 0.43 5.18 1.36
CA TYR A 75 1.52 4.25 1.09
C TYR A 75 2.82 5.01 1.10
N GLN A 76 3.75 4.63 1.97
CA GLN A 76 4.99 5.37 2.16
C GLN A 76 6.19 4.43 2.08
N LEU A 77 7.16 4.82 1.26
CA LEU A 77 8.49 4.21 1.23
C LEU A 77 9.42 5.12 2.02
N SER A 78 10.18 4.54 2.96
CA SER A 78 11.14 5.27 3.79
C SER A 78 12.53 4.66 3.71
N ALA A 79 13.55 5.47 3.96
CA ALA A 79 14.91 5.02 4.17
C ALA A 79 15.03 4.19 5.46
N ALA A 80 16.16 3.49 5.66
CA ALA A 80 16.40 2.68 6.86
C ALA A 80 16.16 3.46 8.17
N GLY A 81 16.56 4.73 8.20
CA GLY A 81 16.39 5.63 9.35
C GLY A 81 14.98 6.22 9.52
N GLY A 82 14.00 5.80 8.70
CA GLY A 82 12.60 6.24 8.80
C GLY A 82 12.27 7.52 8.04
N ALA A 83 13.26 8.23 7.49
CA ALA A 83 13.01 9.37 6.61
C ALA A 83 12.20 8.93 5.40
N GLU A 84 11.03 9.55 5.19
CA GLU A 84 10.20 9.33 3.99
C GLU A 84 11.05 9.55 2.74
N ILE A 85 10.90 8.72 1.72
CA ILE A 85 11.48 8.90 0.38
C ILE A 85 10.39 9.39 -0.57
N LEU A 86 9.26 8.67 -0.59
CA LEU A 86 8.07 9.03 -1.35
C LEU A 86 6.83 8.47 -0.65
N ALA A 87 5.69 9.13 -0.86
CA ALA A 87 4.41 8.64 -0.37
C ALA A 87 3.25 8.95 -1.31
N TYR A 88 2.31 8.01 -1.43
CA TYR A 88 1.04 8.21 -2.12
C TYR A 88 -0.07 8.41 -1.09
N HIS A 89 -0.75 9.54 -1.18
CA HIS A 89 -1.85 9.90 -0.30
C HIS A 89 -3.15 10.03 -1.09
N TRP A 90 -4.24 9.62 -0.46
CA TRP A 90 -5.59 9.98 -0.88
C TRP A 90 -6.48 10.08 0.34
N HIS A 91 -6.88 11.31 0.67
CA HIS A 91 -7.73 11.64 1.81
C HIS A 91 -8.77 12.70 1.40
N PRO A 92 -9.94 12.30 0.89
CA PRO A 92 -10.96 13.23 0.39
C PRO A 92 -11.42 14.31 1.38
N GLY A 93 -11.25 14.10 2.68
CA GLY A 93 -11.61 15.06 3.73
C GLY A 93 -10.50 16.05 4.11
N SER A 94 -9.39 16.10 3.38
CA SER A 94 -8.28 17.02 3.65
C SER A 94 -8.24 18.18 2.64
N ALA A 95 -7.38 19.18 2.88
CA ALA A 95 -7.21 20.32 1.97
C ALA A 95 -6.80 19.89 0.54
N GLU A 96 -6.03 18.81 0.40
CA GLU A 96 -5.78 18.17 -0.89
C GLU A 96 -6.56 16.85 -0.97
N ALA A 97 -7.79 16.97 -1.46
CA ALA A 97 -8.73 15.85 -1.57
C ALA A 97 -8.40 14.88 -2.71
N ARG A 98 -7.61 15.33 -3.72
CA ARG A 98 -7.25 14.47 -4.86
C ARG A 98 -6.10 13.53 -4.47
N PRO A 99 -6.03 12.35 -5.09
CA PRO A 99 -4.84 11.51 -5.00
C PRO A 99 -3.58 12.29 -5.37
N HIS A 100 -2.56 12.24 -4.53
CA HIS A 100 -1.33 13.00 -4.74
C HIS A 100 -0.09 12.26 -4.23
N LEU A 101 1.06 12.64 -4.79
CA LEU A 101 2.37 12.08 -4.52
C LEU A 101 3.22 13.08 -3.73
N HIS A 102 3.87 12.60 -2.67
CA HIS A 102 4.91 13.29 -1.93
C HIS A 102 6.26 12.74 -2.38
N ILE A 103 7.21 13.63 -2.63
CA ILE A 103 8.62 13.30 -2.86
C ILE A 103 9.41 14.13 -1.87
N SER A 104 10.09 13.48 -0.93
CA SER A 104 10.79 14.18 0.14
C SER A 104 12.21 14.58 -0.29
N ALA A 105 12.88 15.42 0.51
CA ALA A 105 14.30 15.70 0.32
C ALA A 105 15.18 14.45 0.47
N ALA A 106 14.77 13.46 1.27
CA ALA A 106 15.51 12.20 1.42
C ALA A 106 15.44 11.32 0.17
N ALA A 107 14.58 11.66 -0.80
CA ALA A 107 14.61 11.08 -2.15
C ALA A 107 15.98 11.25 -2.84
N GLY A 108 16.78 12.25 -2.42
CA GLY A 108 18.17 12.39 -2.86
C GLY A 108 19.01 11.12 -2.67
N SER A 109 18.73 10.33 -1.65
CA SER A 109 19.40 9.04 -1.38
C SER A 109 19.02 7.91 -2.34
N VAL A 110 17.99 8.10 -3.16
CA VAL A 110 17.49 7.14 -4.17
C VAL A 110 17.38 7.78 -5.57
N LEU A 111 18.07 8.89 -5.79
CA LEU A 111 18.03 9.67 -7.03
C LEU A 111 18.18 8.81 -8.30
N PRO A 112 19.13 7.85 -8.37
CA PRO A 112 19.27 7.02 -9.57
C PRO A 112 18.04 6.15 -9.88
N GLU A 113 17.40 5.58 -8.86
CA GLU A 113 16.17 4.80 -9.04
C GLU A 113 14.98 5.71 -9.36
N LEU A 114 14.84 6.82 -8.62
CA LEU A 114 13.72 7.73 -8.81
C LEU A 114 13.72 8.37 -10.20
N GLN A 115 14.90 8.68 -10.76
CA GLN A 115 15.04 9.23 -12.11
C GLN A 115 14.43 8.33 -13.20
N ARG A 116 14.42 7.01 -12.97
CA ARG A 116 13.92 6.01 -13.92
C ARG A 116 12.60 5.37 -13.47
N ALA A 117 12.08 5.77 -12.32
CA ALA A 117 10.91 5.16 -11.72
C ALA A 117 9.65 5.53 -12.48
N HIS A 118 8.86 4.53 -12.82
CA HIS A 118 7.55 4.73 -13.45
C HIS A 118 6.51 5.03 -12.37
N LEU A 119 6.46 6.27 -11.92
CA LEU A 119 5.56 6.73 -10.87
C LEU A 119 4.09 6.71 -11.36
N PRO A 120 3.22 5.87 -10.79
CA PRO A 120 1.80 5.86 -11.15
C PRO A 120 1.12 7.20 -10.85
N THR A 121 0.12 7.55 -11.65
CA THR A 121 -0.64 8.80 -11.52
C THR A 121 -2.11 8.53 -11.23
N GLY A 122 -2.78 9.47 -10.57
CA GLY A 122 -4.19 9.33 -10.21
C GLY A 122 -4.36 8.49 -8.94
N LYS A 123 -5.46 7.74 -8.86
CA LYS A 123 -5.72 6.86 -7.72
C LYS A 123 -4.86 5.61 -7.84
N VAL A 124 -4.01 5.37 -6.84
CA VAL A 124 -3.05 4.26 -6.83
C VAL A 124 -3.58 3.15 -5.93
N GLU A 125 -3.70 1.95 -6.50
CA GLU A 125 -4.05 0.75 -5.75
C GLU A 125 -2.81 0.18 -5.05
N LEU A 126 -2.98 -0.50 -3.91
CA LEU A 126 -1.85 -1.07 -3.16
C LEU A 126 -1.00 -2.00 -4.04
N ALA A 127 -1.63 -2.84 -4.87
CA ALA A 127 -0.91 -3.74 -5.76
C ALA A 127 0.00 -2.99 -6.74
N GLU A 128 -0.45 -1.84 -7.25
CA GLU A 128 0.33 -1.00 -8.15
C GLU A 128 1.53 -0.38 -7.44
N PHE A 129 1.34 0.09 -6.20
CA PHE A 129 2.44 0.56 -5.37
C PHE A 129 3.48 -0.54 -5.09
N ILE A 130 3.04 -1.76 -4.75
CA ILE A 130 3.95 -2.89 -4.56
C ILE A 130 4.69 -3.26 -5.86
N ARG A 131 4.03 -3.16 -7.03
CA ARG A 131 4.71 -3.36 -8.33
C ARG A 131 5.82 -2.33 -8.54
N LEU A 132 5.56 -1.05 -8.26
CA LEU A 132 6.57 0.02 -8.33
C LEU A 132 7.78 -0.32 -7.45
N LEU A 133 7.54 -0.75 -6.21
CA LEU A 133 8.61 -1.12 -5.29
C LEU A 133 9.50 -2.25 -5.83
N VAL A 134 8.88 -3.26 -6.43
CA VAL A 134 9.60 -4.41 -7.01
C VAL A 134 10.35 -4.03 -8.28
N ARG A 135 9.69 -3.35 -9.22
CA ARG A 135 10.23 -3.09 -10.56
C ARG A 135 11.26 -1.96 -10.59
N ASP A 136 10.96 -0.86 -9.91
CA ASP A 136 11.71 0.39 -10.06
C ASP A 136 12.61 0.65 -8.85
N PHE A 137 12.22 0.19 -7.65
CA PHE A 137 13.02 0.35 -6.43
C PHE A 137 13.81 -0.90 -6.02
N GLY A 138 13.73 -1.98 -6.82
CA GLY A 138 14.54 -3.18 -6.64
C GLY A 138 14.25 -3.96 -5.36
N VAL A 139 13.04 -3.84 -4.80
CA VAL A 139 12.60 -4.68 -3.68
C VAL A 139 12.44 -6.11 -4.15
N ARG A 140 13.08 -7.05 -3.46
CA ARG A 140 13.06 -8.47 -3.87
C ARG A 140 11.74 -9.13 -3.44
N PRO A 141 10.93 -9.68 -4.36
CA PRO A 141 9.74 -10.42 -3.96
C PRO A 141 10.08 -11.64 -3.06
N LEU A 142 9.30 -11.85 -2.01
CA LEU A 142 9.40 -12.99 -1.10
C LEU A 142 8.68 -14.24 -1.59
N ARG A 143 7.76 -14.08 -2.56
CA ARG A 143 6.97 -15.16 -3.15
C ARG A 143 7.24 -15.32 -4.64
N LYS A 144 7.26 -16.58 -5.09
CA LYS A 144 7.51 -16.95 -6.50
C LYS A 144 6.36 -16.52 -7.43
N ASP A 145 5.14 -16.55 -6.94
CA ASP A 145 3.92 -16.24 -7.69
C ASP A 145 3.53 -14.75 -7.68
N TRP A 146 4.47 -13.86 -7.30
CA TRP A 146 4.18 -12.43 -7.09
C TRP A 146 3.55 -11.76 -8.31
N ARG A 147 3.95 -12.12 -9.54
CA ARG A 147 3.39 -11.55 -10.78
C ARG A 147 1.89 -11.80 -10.86
N ARG A 148 1.46 -13.04 -10.60
CA ARG A 148 0.05 -13.45 -10.57
C ARG A 148 -0.71 -12.69 -9.47
N VAL A 149 -0.15 -12.63 -8.27
CA VAL A 149 -0.75 -11.92 -7.12
C VAL A 149 -0.95 -10.44 -7.42
N LEU A 150 0.05 -9.81 -8.04
CA LEU A 150 -0.02 -8.41 -8.42
C LEU A 150 -0.76 -8.21 -9.74
N GLY A 151 -1.38 -9.21 -10.37
CA GLY A 151 -2.07 -9.03 -11.66
C GLY A 151 -1.17 -8.52 -12.79
N VAL A 152 0.13 -8.82 -12.73
CA VAL A 152 1.06 -8.60 -13.83
C VAL A 152 0.90 -9.77 -14.80
N SER A 153 0.28 -9.52 -15.95
CA SER A 153 0.30 -10.46 -17.07
C SER A 153 1.74 -10.79 -17.43
N ALA A 154 2.01 -12.01 -17.90
CA ALA A 154 3.27 -12.28 -18.59
C ALA A 154 3.43 -11.18 -19.67
N GLN A 155 4.57 -10.49 -19.68
CA GLN A 155 4.85 -9.58 -20.79
C GLN A 155 4.72 -10.39 -22.09
N PRO A 156 4.12 -9.84 -23.16
CA PRO A 156 4.25 -10.44 -24.47
C PRO A 156 5.73 -10.62 -24.84
#